data_AF-A0A160T2S9-F1
#
_entry.id   AF-A0A160T2S9-F1
#
_cell.length_a   1.000
_cell.length_b   1.000
_cell.length_c   1.000
_cell.angle_alpha   90.00
_cell.angle_beta   90.00
_cell.angle_gamma   90.00
#
_symmetry.space_group_name_H-M   'P 1'
#
loop_
_entity.id
_entity.type
_entity.pdbx_description
1 polymer ?
#
loop_
_entity_poly.entity_id
_entity_poly.type
_entity_poly.pdbx_seq_one_letter_code
_entity_poly.pdbx_strand_id
1 'polypeptide(L)'
;MALVAAFGSVSPLAADEQAQDRRLYLPAVTASKPPPPLDCNLPGGYSALSVSGPPLTEDPETNHNLNMGVRGYGEVDETLDLVQLGPVHDSRAPQFAGMFGDLRTPAFTTAYRAYNWSEDCNCPVDNNSPWGVTVLGMGVQRGETIYTPDSGYDIGGDYEYLVLYAGESDLTLHIGREDEFFGYVLHIDGVCTDPELLALYRQLHAGGRDQLPALRGHQPFGVALTEEVQIGIRDWGGFLDPRSRNDWWQGR
;
A
#
# COMPACT_ATOMS: atom_id res chain seq x y z
N MET A 1 18.58 -82.95 -37.30
CA MET A 1 19.71 -82.01 -37.38
C MET A 1 19.51 -80.99 -36.28
N ALA A 2 20.53 -80.79 -35.45
CA ALA A 2 20.41 -80.37 -34.05
C ALA A 2 19.90 -78.93 -33.82
N LEU A 3 19.09 -78.79 -32.77
CA LEU A 3 18.69 -77.55 -32.12
C LEU A 3 19.85 -77.07 -31.23
N VAL A 4 20.32 -75.84 -31.40
CA VAL A 4 21.34 -75.23 -30.52
C VAL A 4 20.66 -74.56 -29.34
N ALA A 5 21.14 -74.89 -28.15
CA ALA A 5 20.66 -74.41 -26.86
C ALA A 5 21.40 -73.13 -26.42
N ALA A 6 20.74 -72.31 -25.60
CA ALA A 6 21.40 -71.46 -24.62
C ALA A 6 20.53 -71.39 -23.35
N PHE A 7 20.88 -72.21 -22.36
CA PHE A 7 20.33 -72.14 -21.00
C PHE A 7 21.16 -71.15 -20.19
N GLY A 8 20.52 -70.08 -19.72
CA GLY A 8 21.09 -69.18 -18.73
C GLY A 8 21.07 -69.81 -17.35
N SER A 9 22.25 -69.89 -16.74
CA SER A 9 22.56 -70.37 -15.39
C SER A 9 22.03 -69.43 -14.29
N VAL A 10 21.59 -70.03 -13.18
CA VAL A 10 21.18 -69.36 -11.95
C VAL A 10 22.22 -69.62 -10.85
N SER A 11 22.42 -68.62 -9.98
CA SER A 11 22.94 -68.65 -8.58
C SER A 11 24.41 -68.20 -8.38
N PRO A 12 24.81 -67.78 -7.16
CA PRO A 12 24.18 -66.87 -6.19
C PRO A 12 25.18 -65.93 -5.45
N LEU A 13 24.68 -65.18 -4.46
CA LEU A 13 25.36 -64.42 -3.38
C LEU A 13 26.10 -63.12 -3.74
N ALA A 14 25.56 -62.00 -3.24
CA ALA A 14 26.08 -61.35 -2.03
C ALA A 14 25.03 -60.34 -1.53
N ALA A 15 24.60 -60.51 -0.27
CA ALA A 15 23.88 -59.47 0.44
C ALA A 15 24.87 -58.32 0.66
N ASP A 16 24.62 -57.18 0.04
CA ASP A 16 25.42 -55.99 0.26
C ASP A 16 24.76 -55.11 1.31
N GLU A 17 25.56 -54.81 2.31
CA GLU A 17 25.24 -54.30 3.63
C GLU A 17 25.37 -52.78 3.59
N GLN A 18 24.37 -52.06 3.07
CA GLN A 18 24.36 -50.59 3.12
C GLN A 18 22.97 -50.04 3.47
N ALA A 19 22.54 -50.29 4.71
CA ALA A 19 21.63 -49.38 5.39
C ALA A 19 22.43 -48.13 5.82
N GLN A 20 22.74 -47.27 4.84
CA GLN A 20 23.32 -45.96 5.12
C GLN A 20 22.30 -45.12 5.91
N ASP A 21 22.77 -44.64 7.07
CA ASP A 21 22.16 -43.70 8.00
C ASP A 21 21.71 -42.41 7.26
N ARG A 22 20.55 -42.46 6.60
CA ARG A 22 19.90 -41.29 6.00
C ARG A 22 19.30 -40.45 7.13
N ARG A 23 20.12 -39.58 7.71
CA ARG A 23 19.65 -38.51 8.59
C ARG A 23 18.92 -37.47 7.75
N LEU A 24 17.59 -37.51 7.80
CA LEU A 24 16.72 -36.44 7.32
C LEU A 24 16.85 -35.27 8.29
N TYR A 25 17.58 -34.23 7.90
CA TYR A 25 17.57 -32.95 8.60
C TYR A 25 16.32 -32.18 8.17
N LEU A 26 15.27 -32.26 8.97
CA LEU A 26 14.14 -31.34 8.88
C LEU A 26 14.61 -29.98 9.43
N PRO A 27 14.44 -28.86 8.70
CA PRO A 27 14.66 -27.55 9.28
C PRO A 27 13.73 -27.39 10.49
N ALA A 28 14.31 -27.07 11.65
CA ALA A 28 13.52 -26.71 12.81
C ALA A 28 12.86 -25.36 12.53
N VAL A 29 11.60 -25.39 12.09
CA VAL A 29 10.75 -24.19 12.11
C VAL A 29 10.44 -23.93 13.57
N THR A 30 11.16 -23.00 14.17
CA THR A 30 10.74 -22.42 15.46
C THR A 30 9.41 -21.73 15.19
N ALA A 31 8.31 -22.35 15.64
CA ALA A 31 7.00 -21.75 15.60
C ALA A 31 7.01 -20.51 16.52
N SER A 32 7.32 -19.35 15.96
CA SER A 32 7.00 -18.07 16.61
C SER A 32 5.49 -18.04 16.79
N LYS A 33 5.05 -17.73 18.01
CA LYS A 33 3.62 -17.53 18.29
C LYS A 33 3.10 -16.49 17.28
N PRO A 34 2.04 -16.80 16.50
CA PRO A 34 1.50 -15.82 15.57
C PRO A 34 1.10 -14.56 16.34
N PRO A 35 1.30 -13.37 15.74
CA PRO A 35 0.89 -12.13 16.39
C PRO A 35 -0.61 -12.21 16.74
N PRO A 36 -1.04 -11.54 17.83
CA PRO A 36 -2.46 -11.51 18.15
C PRO A 36 -3.27 -10.96 16.97
N PRO A 37 -4.54 -11.41 16.82
CA PRO A 37 -5.46 -10.81 15.86
C PRO A 37 -5.48 -9.31 16.03
N LEU A 38 -5.44 -8.59 14.91
CA LEU A 38 -5.52 -7.14 14.90
C LEU A 38 -7.00 -6.73 14.89
N ASP A 39 -7.38 -5.81 15.77
CA ASP A 39 -8.70 -5.19 15.75
C ASP A 39 -8.62 -3.94 14.87
N CYS A 40 -9.40 -3.92 13.79
CA CYS A 40 -9.41 -2.83 12.83
C CYS A 40 -10.59 -1.88 13.02
N ASN A 41 -11.46 -2.14 14.00
CA ASN A 41 -12.61 -1.29 14.27
C ASN A 41 -12.16 -0.01 15.00
N LEU A 42 -12.47 1.15 14.43
CA LEU A 42 -12.23 2.44 15.05
C LEU A 42 -13.55 3.03 15.56
N PRO A 43 -13.50 3.85 16.62
CA PRO A 43 -14.65 4.60 17.06
C PRO A 43 -14.94 5.76 16.09
N GLY A 44 -16.21 5.98 15.79
CA GLY A 44 -16.65 7.10 14.95
C GLY A 44 -17.07 6.63 13.56
N GLY A 45 -18.19 7.14 13.08
CA GLY A 45 -18.75 6.71 11.80
C GLY A 45 -18.21 7.52 10.62
N TYR A 46 -18.47 7.00 9.42
CA TYR A 46 -18.11 7.62 8.16
C TYR A 46 -19.32 8.27 7.48
N SER A 47 -19.08 9.25 6.63
CA SER A 47 -20.09 9.96 5.86
C SER A 47 -19.65 10.06 4.40
N ALA A 48 -20.60 10.42 3.53
CA ALA A 48 -20.35 10.53 2.10
C ALA A 48 -20.63 11.94 1.59
N LEU A 49 -19.92 12.32 0.54
CA LEU A 49 -20.20 13.51 -0.25
C LEU A 49 -20.61 13.12 -1.66
N SER A 50 -21.46 13.94 -2.27
CA SER A 50 -21.72 13.81 -3.71
C SER A 50 -20.48 14.16 -4.52
N VAL A 51 -20.23 13.35 -5.54
CA VAL A 51 -19.15 13.58 -6.51
C VAL A 51 -19.50 14.79 -7.38
N SER A 52 -18.48 15.60 -7.69
CA SER A 52 -18.54 16.69 -8.65
C SER A 52 -18.18 16.15 -10.03
N GLY A 53 -19.08 16.29 -11.01
CA GLY A 53 -18.86 15.77 -12.36
C GLY A 53 -19.26 14.30 -12.55
N PRO A 54 -18.88 13.68 -13.67
CA PRO A 54 -19.21 12.28 -13.95
C PRO A 54 -18.41 11.34 -13.04
N PRO A 55 -19.02 10.23 -12.58
CA PRO A 55 -18.26 9.18 -11.88
C PRO A 55 -17.22 8.52 -12.78
N LEU A 56 -16.17 7.98 -12.16
CA LEU A 56 -15.15 7.20 -12.84
C LEU A 56 -15.77 5.98 -13.52
N THR A 57 -15.40 5.76 -14.78
CA THR A 57 -15.86 4.61 -15.58
C THR A 57 -14.96 3.39 -15.46
N GLU A 58 -13.71 3.59 -15.05
CA GLU A 58 -12.72 2.53 -14.84
C GLU A 58 -12.94 1.86 -13.48
N ASP A 59 -12.62 0.57 -13.37
CA ASP A 59 -12.72 -0.18 -12.11
C ASP A 59 -11.53 0.16 -11.20
N PRO A 60 -11.75 0.83 -10.04
CA PRO A 60 -10.67 1.17 -9.12
C PRO A 60 -9.87 -0.04 -8.63
N GLU A 61 -10.47 -1.23 -8.55
CA GLU A 61 -9.78 -2.46 -8.09
C GLU A 61 -8.68 -2.92 -9.05
N THR A 62 -8.77 -2.51 -10.32
CA THR A 62 -7.78 -2.86 -11.37
C THR A 62 -7.06 -1.64 -11.93
N ASN A 63 -7.37 -0.44 -11.43
CA ASN A 63 -6.81 0.81 -11.92
C ASN A 63 -5.49 1.14 -11.20
N HIS A 64 -4.39 1.04 -11.93
CA HIS A 64 -3.05 1.35 -11.45
C HIS A 64 -2.84 2.83 -11.03
N ASN A 65 -3.75 3.75 -11.35
CA ASN A 65 -3.73 5.13 -10.88
C ASN A 65 -4.46 5.34 -9.55
N LEU A 66 -5.23 4.35 -9.08
CA LEU A 66 -6.05 4.43 -7.86
C LEU A 66 -5.68 3.34 -6.86
N ASN A 67 -5.29 2.15 -7.31
CA ASN A 67 -4.90 1.04 -6.46
C ASN A 67 -3.38 0.86 -6.51
N MET A 68 -2.71 1.17 -5.40
CA MET A 68 -1.26 1.04 -5.30
C MET A 68 -0.81 -0.42 -5.29
N GLY A 69 -1.62 -1.35 -4.78
CA GLY A 69 -1.38 -2.79 -4.89
C GLY A 69 -1.35 -3.29 -6.35
N VAL A 70 -2.09 -2.64 -7.25
CA VAL A 70 -2.04 -2.94 -8.70
C VAL A 70 -0.78 -2.35 -9.35
N ARG A 71 -0.46 -1.09 -9.06
CA ARG A 71 0.72 -0.42 -9.64
C ARG A 71 2.02 -1.05 -9.13
N GLY A 72 2.10 -1.28 -7.83
CA GLY A 72 3.28 -1.72 -7.12
C GLY A 72 4.37 -0.64 -6.99
N TYR A 73 5.35 -0.95 -6.14
CA TYR A 73 6.53 -0.14 -5.90
C TYR A 73 7.69 -1.05 -5.45
N GLY A 74 8.92 -0.59 -5.64
CA GLY A 74 10.13 -1.34 -5.27
C GLY A 74 11.07 -0.51 -4.40
N GLU A 75 11.78 -1.18 -3.50
CA GLU A 75 12.78 -0.55 -2.62
C GLU A 75 13.91 0.09 -3.42
N VAL A 76 14.41 1.21 -2.91
CA VAL A 76 15.58 1.92 -3.44
C VAL A 76 16.51 2.34 -2.31
N ASP A 77 17.80 2.41 -2.60
CA ASP A 77 18.81 2.87 -1.65
C ASP A 77 18.94 4.40 -1.72
N GLU A 78 18.13 5.09 -0.93
CA GLU A 78 18.05 6.54 -0.83
C GLU A 78 18.05 6.98 0.63
N THR A 79 18.40 8.24 0.88
CA THR A 79 18.48 8.75 2.26
C THR A 79 17.11 8.80 2.94
N LEU A 80 17.04 8.33 4.19
CA LEU A 80 15.82 8.29 4.99
C LEU A 80 15.69 9.55 5.87
N ASP A 81 15.77 10.71 5.23
CA ASP A 81 15.69 12.03 5.87
C ASP A 81 14.74 12.94 5.09
N LEU A 82 14.21 13.95 5.78
CA LEU A 82 13.52 15.06 5.13
C LEU A 82 14.49 15.79 4.19
N VAL A 83 14.02 16.11 2.98
CA VAL A 83 14.79 16.85 1.99
C VAL A 83 14.14 18.19 1.67
N GLN A 84 14.96 19.20 1.36
CA GLN A 84 14.47 20.49 0.90
C GLN A 84 14.39 20.48 -0.63
N LEU A 85 13.17 20.47 -1.18
CA LEU A 85 12.92 20.44 -2.62
C LEU A 85 12.31 21.77 -3.06
N GLY A 86 13.17 22.79 -3.24
CA GLY A 86 12.73 24.10 -3.72
C GLY A 86 11.96 24.93 -2.67
N PRO A 87 11.21 25.96 -3.10
CA PRO A 87 10.36 26.77 -2.23
C PRO A 87 9.09 26.01 -1.81
N VAL A 88 8.38 26.50 -0.79
CA VAL A 88 7.02 26.02 -0.48
C VAL A 88 6.12 26.30 -1.69
N HIS A 89 5.49 25.27 -2.26
CA HIS A 89 4.62 25.44 -3.42
C HIS A 89 3.18 25.75 -3.01
N ASP A 90 2.67 25.06 -1.99
CA ASP A 90 1.31 25.23 -1.47
C ASP A 90 1.26 25.11 0.05
N SER A 91 0.85 26.18 0.72
CA SER A 91 0.72 26.20 2.19
C SER A 91 -0.45 25.36 2.71
N ARG A 92 -1.33 24.86 1.82
CA ARG A 92 -2.49 24.03 2.17
C ARG A 92 -2.31 22.55 1.80
N ALA A 93 -1.16 22.19 1.24
CA ALA A 93 -0.82 20.81 0.90
C ALA A 93 -1.01 19.85 2.10
N PRO A 94 -1.28 18.56 1.85
CA PRO A 94 -1.37 17.56 2.93
C PRO A 94 -0.11 17.54 3.80
N GLN A 95 -0.29 17.51 5.12
CA GLN A 95 0.78 17.49 6.12
C GLN A 95 0.82 16.11 6.78
N PHE A 96 1.84 15.31 6.44
CA PHE A 96 1.91 13.89 6.82
C PHE A 96 2.13 13.66 8.32
N ALA A 97 2.58 14.68 9.06
CA ALA A 97 2.58 14.61 10.53
C ALA A 97 1.17 14.39 11.10
N GLY A 98 0.12 14.86 10.41
CA GLY A 98 -1.29 14.65 10.79
C GLY A 98 -1.71 13.18 10.78
N MET A 99 -0.95 12.29 10.14
CA MET A 99 -1.27 10.86 10.11
C MET A 99 -1.08 10.15 11.44
N PHE A 100 -0.38 10.77 12.39
CA PHE A 100 -0.01 10.18 13.68
C PHE A 100 -0.71 10.92 14.82
N GLY A 101 -1.27 10.18 15.78
CA GLY A 101 -2.06 10.77 16.87
C GLY A 101 -1.31 11.75 17.77
N ASP A 102 0.02 11.68 17.80
CA ASP A 102 0.91 12.61 18.51
C ASP A 102 1.53 13.68 17.61
N LEU A 103 1.09 13.75 16.35
CA LEU A 103 1.55 14.68 15.32
C LEU A 103 3.09 14.67 15.15
N ARG A 104 3.72 13.51 15.31
CA ARG A 104 5.18 13.38 15.19
C ARG A 104 5.64 13.40 13.73
N THR A 105 6.93 13.65 13.53
CA THR A 105 7.63 13.16 12.34
C THR A 105 8.10 11.75 12.66
N PRO A 106 7.59 10.71 11.97
CA PRO A 106 8.00 9.33 12.23
C PRO A 106 9.44 9.13 11.78
N ALA A 107 10.08 8.06 12.26
CA ALA A 107 11.30 7.59 11.61
C ALA A 107 10.95 7.10 10.19
N PHE A 108 11.71 7.52 9.19
CA PHE A 108 11.59 6.95 7.85
C PHE A 108 12.34 5.62 7.84
N THR A 109 11.66 4.55 7.47
CA THR A 109 12.14 3.17 7.62
C THR A 109 12.63 2.60 6.30
N THR A 110 11.92 2.91 5.21
CA THR A 110 12.25 2.40 3.88
C THR A 110 11.93 3.42 2.80
N ALA A 111 12.78 3.47 1.77
CA ALA A 111 12.60 4.31 0.61
C ALA A 111 12.16 3.44 -0.58
N TYR A 112 11.11 3.86 -1.28
CA TYR A 112 10.57 3.14 -2.42
C TYR A 112 10.40 4.05 -3.63
N ARG A 113 10.37 3.44 -4.81
CA ARG A 113 9.84 4.05 -6.02
C ARG A 113 8.67 3.26 -6.58
N ALA A 114 7.54 3.94 -6.80
CA ALA A 114 6.41 3.43 -7.55
C ALA A 114 6.84 3.02 -8.97
N TYR A 115 6.31 1.90 -9.46
CA TYR A 115 6.57 1.49 -10.83
C TYR A 115 5.84 2.41 -11.82
N ASN A 116 6.53 2.74 -12.91
CA ASN A 116 5.93 3.24 -14.14
C ASN A 116 5.06 2.15 -14.77
N TRP A 117 4.06 2.59 -15.52
CA TRP A 117 3.07 1.71 -16.13
C TRP A 117 3.16 1.75 -17.66
N SER A 118 3.02 0.59 -18.29
CA SER A 118 2.88 0.49 -19.73
C SER A 118 1.45 0.08 -20.10
N GLU A 119 0.78 0.94 -20.87
CA GLU A 119 -0.57 0.67 -21.38
C GLU A 119 -0.59 -0.46 -22.42
N ASP A 120 0.53 -0.74 -23.09
CA ASP A 120 0.62 -1.78 -24.13
C ASP A 120 0.44 -3.19 -23.55
N CYS A 121 1.01 -3.44 -22.36
CA CYS A 121 0.89 -4.71 -21.63
C CYS A 121 -0.09 -4.64 -20.46
N ASN A 122 -0.55 -3.44 -20.09
CA ASN A 122 -1.23 -3.16 -18.82
C ASN A 122 -0.45 -3.73 -17.63
N CYS A 123 0.83 -3.36 -17.51
CA CYS A 123 1.75 -3.94 -16.53
C CYS A 123 2.82 -2.95 -16.00
N PRO A 124 3.38 -3.19 -14.80
CA PRO A 124 4.55 -2.46 -14.30
C PRO A 124 5.78 -2.71 -15.19
N VAL A 125 6.61 -1.69 -15.42
CA VAL A 125 7.81 -1.80 -16.26
C VAL A 125 9.13 -1.50 -15.55
N ASP A 126 9.37 -0.25 -15.18
CA ASP A 126 10.53 0.21 -14.43
C ASP A 126 10.06 1.14 -13.31
N ASN A 127 10.97 1.64 -12.46
CA ASN A 127 10.65 2.62 -11.43
C ASN A 127 11.50 3.89 -11.56
N ASN A 128 11.89 4.24 -12.79
CA ASN A 128 12.66 5.44 -13.06
C ASN A 128 11.83 6.69 -12.76
N SER A 129 12.40 7.60 -11.99
CA SER A 129 11.71 8.83 -11.57
C SER A 129 12.73 9.98 -11.53
N PRO A 130 12.31 11.23 -11.80
CA PRO A 130 13.12 12.40 -11.45
C PRO A 130 13.35 12.54 -9.94
N TRP A 131 12.55 11.85 -9.12
CA TRP A 131 12.63 11.84 -7.67
C TRP A 131 13.36 10.61 -7.15
N GLY A 132 14.20 10.81 -6.13
CA GLY A 132 14.91 9.73 -5.45
C GLY A 132 13.94 8.75 -4.80
N VAL A 133 12.88 9.26 -4.19
CA VAL A 133 11.84 8.47 -3.51
C VAL A 133 10.49 8.92 -4.05
N THR A 134 9.55 7.99 -4.28
CA THR A 134 8.17 8.32 -4.66
C THR A 134 7.11 7.63 -3.79
N VAL A 135 7.54 6.69 -2.95
CA VAL A 135 6.75 6.10 -1.86
C VAL A 135 7.64 6.01 -0.63
N LEU A 136 7.16 6.44 0.53
CA LEU A 136 7.92 6.51 1.78
C LEU A 136 7.34 5.58 2.83
N GLY A 137 8.18 4.67 3.33
CA GLY A 137 7.90 3.88 4.51
C GLY A 137 8.10 4.71 5.78
N MET A 138 7.09 4.71 6.65
CA MET A 138 7.07 5.45 7.90
C MET A 138 6.86 4.50 9.08
N GLY A 139 7.76 4.59 10.06
CA GLY A 139 7.78 3.73 11.24
C GLY A 139 6.61 3.99 12.19
N VAL A 140 5.90 2.92 12.53
CA VAL A 140 4.71 2.88 13.40
C VAL A 140 4.75 1.64 14.29
N GLN A 141 3.81 1.53 15.23
CA GLN A 141 3.57 0.28 15.94
C GLN A 141 2.44 -0.51 15.26
N ARG A 142 2.55 -1.83 15.20
CA ARG A 142 1.41 -2.66 14.76
C ARG A 142 0.19 -2.39 15.63
N GLY A 143 -0.92 -2.03 14.97
CA GLY A 143 -2.18 -1.64 15.60
C GLY A 143 -2.27 -0.20 16.07
N GLU A 144 -1.28 0.63 15.74
CA GLU A 144 -1.38 2.07 15.90
C GLU A 144 -2.47 2.64 14.98
N THR A 145 -3.36 3.48 15.51
CA THR A 145 -4.36 4.20 14.70
C THR A 145 -3.68 5.17 13.74
N ILE A 146 -4.06 5.10 12.47
CA ILE A 146 -3.59 5.98 11.41
C ILE A 146 -4.73 6.91 10.99
N TYR A 147 -4.36 8.18 10.87
CA TYR A 147 -5.26 9.28 10.57
C TYR A 147 -4.99 9.80 9.16
N THR A 148 -5.98 10.44 8.56
CA THR A 148 -5.74 11.27 7.37
C THR A 148 -4.72 12.37 7.72
N PRO A 149 -3.82 12.74 6.78
CA PRO A 149 -3.03 13.95 6.94
C PRO A 149 -3.95 15.16 7.13
N ASP A 150 -3.41 16.23 7.71
CA ASP A 150 -4.11 17.52 7.73
C ASP A 150 -3.86 18.25 6.41
N SER A 151 -4.90 18.79 5.79
CA SER A 151 -4.79 19.71 4.66
C SER A 151 -5.48 21.03 4.98
N GLY A 152 -5.11 22.08 4.28
CA GLY A 152 -5.80 23.38 4.40
C GLY A 152 -7.03 23.50 3.51
N TYR A 153 -7.48 22.41 2.88
CA TYR A 153 -8.55 22.40 1.89
C TYR A 153 -9.88 22.02 2.54
N ASP A 154 -10.98 22.61 2.04
CA ASP A 154 -12.34 22.19 2.37
C ASP A 154 -13.01 21.79 1.04
N ILE A 155 -13.27 20.50 0.87
CA ILE A 155 -13.98 19.94 -0.27
C ILE A 155 -15.51 19.92 -0.05
N GLY A 156 -15.98 20.55 1.03
CA GLY A 156 -17.37 20.76 1.38
C GLY A 156 -17.75 20.06 2.69
N GLY A 157 -18.36 20.79 3.62
CA GLY A 157 -18.86 20.22 4.89
C GLY A 157 -17.76 19.84 5.88
N ASP A 158 -16.65 20.58 5.86
CA ASP A 158 -15.44 20.38 6.66
C ASP A 158 -14.68 19.09 6.32
N TYR A 159 -15.00 18.45 5.20
CA TYR A 159 -14.22 17.32 4.69
C TYR A 159 -13.05 17.83 3.85
N GLU A 160 -11.97 17.06 3.84
CA GLU A 160 -10.72 17.41 3.15
C GLU A 160 -10.40 16.41 2.03
N TYR A 161 -10.85 15.16 2.19
CA TYR A 161 -10.54 14.07 1.29
C TYR A 161 -11.79 13.34 0.83
N LEU A 162 -11.83 13.03 -0.46
CA LEU A 162 -12.71 12.02 -1.02
C LEU A 162 -11.95 10.69 -1.10
N VAL A 163 -12.59 9.59 -0.68
CA VAL A 163 -12.01 8.24 -0.76
C VAL A 163 -12.31 7.66 -2.14
N LEU A 164 -11.32 7.70 -3.03
CA LEU A 164 -11.47 7.18 -4.40
C LEU A 164 -11.36 5.65 -4.44
N TYR A 165 -10.58 5.08 -3.53
CA TYR A 165 -10.36 3.64 -3.39
C TYR A 165 -10.20 3.27 -1.92
N ALA A 166 -10.80 2.15 -1.50
CA ALA A 166 -10.55 1.52 -0.22
C ALA A 166 -10.49 0.00 -0.36
N GLY A 167 -9.33 -0.57 -0.05
CA GLY A 167 -9.11 -1.99 0.10
C GLY A 167 -9.02 -2.39 1.57
N GLU A 168 -8.70 -3.65 1.81
CA GLU A 168 -8.51 -4.18 3.17
C GLU A 168 -7.17 -3.74 3.79
N SER A 169 -6.16 -3.48 2.95
CA SER A 169 -4.79 -3.14 3.35
C SER A 169 -4.33 -1.74 2.94
N ASP A 170 -5.13 -1.03 2.14
CA ASP A 170 -4.74 0.18 1.43
C ASP A 170 -5.93 1.11 1.12
N LEU A 171 -5.62 2.37 0.81
CA LEU A 171 -6.58 3.43 0.57
C LEU A 171 -6.00 4.47 -0.39
N THR A 172 -6.85 5.09 -1.21
CA THR A 172 -6.49 6.28 -1.99
C THR A 172 -7.42 7.43 -1.68
N LEU A 173 -6.80 8.55 -1.29
CA LEU A 173 -7.45 9.80 -0.93
C LEU A 173 -7.20 10.85 -2.00
N HIS A 174 -8.20 11.67 -2.27
CA HIS A 174 -8.11 12.78 -3.20
C HIS A 174 -8.56 14.08 -2.54
N ILE A 175 -7.73 15.12 -2.64
CA ILE A 175 -8.14 16.49 -2.31
C ILE A 175 -8.91 17.07 -3.50
N GLY A 176 -10.20 16.78 -3.53
CA GLY A 176 -11.15 17.23 -4.54
C GLY A 176 -12.51 16.58 -4.30
N ARG A 177 -13.53 17.04 -5.02
CA ARG A 177 -14.86 16.39 -5.01
C ARG A 177 -15.09 15.51 -6.23
N GLU A 178 -14.19 15.59 -7.18
CA GLU A 178 -14.23 14.89 -8.45
C GLU A 178 -13.76 13.44 -8.26
N ASP A 179 -14.42 12.50 -8.95
CA ASP A 179 -14.04 11.10 -8.99
C ASP A 179 -12.98 10.87 -10.08
N GLU A 180 -11.86 11.57 -9.91
CA GLU A 180 -10.71 11.59 -10.81
C GLU A 180 -9.42 11.80 -10.00
N PHE A 181 -8.27 11.82 -10.67
CA PHE A 181 -6.95 11.84 -10.02
C PHE A 181 -6.12 13.09 -10.39
N PHE A 182 -6.76 14.24 -10.61
CA PHE A 182 -6.09 15.53 -10.78
C PHE A 182 -5.90 16.22 -9.42
N GLY A 183 -4.79 16.96 -9.24
CA GLY A 183 -4.45 17.52 -7.93
C GLY A 183 -3.82 16.49 -6.99
N TYR A 184 -3.91 16.73 -5.68
CA TYR A 184 -3.27 15.87 -4.68
C TYR A 184 -4.03 14.56 -4.48
N VAL A 185 -3.38 13.47 -4.88
CA VAL A 185 -3.84 12.10 -4.65
C VAL A 185 -2.82 11.37 -3.79
N LEU A 186 -3.28 10.85 -2.66
CA LEU A 186 -2.46 10.15 -1.68
C LEU A 186 -2.80 8.67 -1.75
N HIS A 187 -1.77 7.85 -1.89
CA HIS A 187 -1.85 6.40 -1.86
C HIS A 187 -1.25 5.93 -0.54
N ILE A 188 -2.03 5.20 0.24
CA ILE A 188 -1.64 4.71 1.56
C ILE A 188 -1.73 3.20 1.54
N ASP A 189 -0.68 2.53 2.02
CA ASP A 189 -0.59 1.08 2.12
C ASP A 189 -0.09 0.67 3.52
N GLY A 190 -0.25 -0.61 3.86
CA GLY A 190 0.17 -1.17 5.15
C GLY A 190 -0.80 -0.91 6.30
N VAL A 191 -2.08 -0.61 6.01
CA VAL A 191 -3.12 -0.26 6.99
C VAL A 191 -4.26 -1.26 6.98
N CYS A 192 -4.78 -1.67 8.13
CA CYS A 192 -6.05 -2.36 8.20
C CYS A 192 -7.14 -1.30 8.15
N THR A 193 -7.76 -1.14 6.98
CA THR A 193 -8.84 -0.17 6.79
C THR A 193 -10.01 -0.49 7.72
N ASP A 194 -10.60 0.55 8.31
CA ASP A 194 -11.78 0.38 9.15
C ASP A 194 -12.90 -0.36 8.38
N PRO A 195 -13.47 -1.45 8.94
CA PRO A 195 -14.52 -2.21 8.27
C PRO A 195 -15.76 -1.40 7.89
N GLU A 196 -16.15 -0.38 8.66
CA GLU A 196 -17.27 0.51 8.34
C GLU A 196 -16.94 1.43 7.15
N LEU A 197 -15.72 1.98 7.09
CA LEU A 197 -15.27 2.78 5.94
C LEU A 197 -15.24 1.93 4.67
N LEU A 198 -14.66 0.73 4.75
CA LEU A 198 -14.57 -0.20 3.64
C LEU A 198 -15.97 -0.63 3.16
N ALA A 199 -16.90 -0.90 4.09
CA ALA A 199 -18.28 -1.23 3.76
C ALA A 199 -19.00 -0.07 3.06
N LEU A 200 -18.83 1.17 3.56
CA LEU A 200 -19.41 2.35 2.94
C LEU A 200 -18.85 2.58 1.53
N TYR A 201 -17.54 2.47 1.36
CA TYR A 201 -16.89 2.57 0.04
C TYR A 201 -17.47 1.53 -0.94
N ARG A 202 -17.49 0.25 -0.55
CA ARG A 202 -18.01 -0.84 -1.40
C ARG A 202 -19.48 -0.64 -1.76
N GLN A 203 -20.30 -0.18 -0.81
CA GLN A 203 -21.71 0.14 -1.06
C GLN A 203 -21.87 1.24 -2.11
N LEU A 204 -21.14 2.35 -1.96
CA LEU A 204 -21.22 3.50 -2.84
C LEU A 204 -20.63 3.21 -4.23
N HIS A 205 -19.55 2.44 -4.28
CA HIS A 205 -18.97 1.94 -5.52
C HIS A 205 -19.96 1.06 -6.30
N ALA A 206 -20.58 0.07 -5.63
CA ALA A 206 -21.63 -0.75 -6.24
C ALA A 206 -22.88 0.06 -6.64
N GLY A 207 -23.11 1.19 -5.98
CA GLY A 207 -24.18 2.15 -6.26
C GLY A 207 -23.91 3.11 -7.43
N GLY A 208 -22.75 3.01 -8.09
CA GLY A 208 -22.42 3.85 -9.26
C GLY A 208 -21.62 5.11 -8.95
N ARG A 209 -21.11 5.26 -7.72
CA ARG A 209 -20.14 6.31 -7.33
C ARG A 209 -20.63 7.76 -7.47
N ASP A 210 -21.94 8.01 -7.54
CA ASP A 210 -22.51 9.39 -7.46
C ASP A 210 -22.20 10.08 -6.12
N GLN A 211 -21.87 9.27 -5.11
CA GLN A 211 -21.31 9.71 -3.84
C GLN A 211 -20.14 8.80 -3.49
N LEU A 212 -19.17 9.32 -2.73
CA LEU A 212 -18.06 8.55 -2.18
C LEU A 212 -17.83 8.92 -0.71
N PRO A 213 -17.21 8.04 0.09
CA PRO A 213 -16.86 8.39 1.47
C PRO A 213 -15.97 9.63 1.49
N ALA A 214 -16.18 10.48 2.48
CA ALA A 214 -15.40 11.69 2.69
C ALA A 214 -14.82 11.71 4.10
N LEU A 215 -13.57 12.15 4.22
CA LEU A 215 -12.82 12.19 5.47
C LEU A 215 -12.36 13.62 5.77
N ARG A 216 -12.39 14.00 7.04
CA ARG A 216 -11.83 15.27 7.55
C ARG A 216 -10.32 15.15 7.70
N GLY A 217 -9.62 16.27 7.90
CA GLY A 217 -8.25 16.25 8.39
C GLY A 217 -8.18 15.59 9.76
N HIS A 218 -7.10 14.83 9.99
CA HIS A 218 -6.88 14.08 11.23
C HIS A 218 -8.05 13.17 11.65
N GLN A 219 -8.75 12.57 10.68
CA GLN A 219 -9.79 11.58 10.93
C GLN A 219 -9.19 10.16 10.90
N PRO A 220 -9.45 9.30 11.90
CA PRO A 220 -8.98 7.92 11.89
C PRO A 220 -9.67 7.11 10.78
N PHE A 221 -8.90 6.34 10.01
CA PHE A 221 -9.43 5.51 8.92
C PHE A 221 -8.93 4.06 8.94
N GLY A 222 -7.88 3.76 9.69
CA GLY A 222 -7.35 2.42 9.81
C GLY A 222 -6.35 2.29 10.96
N VAL A 223 -5.79 1.10 11.11
CA VAL A 223 -4.69 0.81 12.04
C VAL A 223 -3.51 0.20 11.30
N ALA A 224 -2.27 0.45 11.71
CA ALA A 224 -1.11 -0.13 11.04
C ALA A 224 -1.11 -1.67 11.10
N LEU A 225 -0.96 -2.33 9.95
CA LEU A 225 -0.84 -3.79 9.88
C LEU A 225 0.49 -4.27 10.44
N THR A 226 1.55 -3.49 10.28
CA THR A 226 2.91 -3.85 10.66
C THR A 226 3.58 -2.70 11.40
N GLU A 227 4.91 -2.70 11.47
CA GLU A 227 5.70 -1.61 12.05
C GLU A 227 6.01 -0.50 11.02
N GLU A 228 5.43 -0.60 9.82
CA GLU A 228 5.55 0.37 8.74
C GLU A 228 4.20 0.60 8.05
N VAL A 229 3.94 1.86 7.69
CA VAL A 229 2.91 2.28 6.72
C VAL A 229 3.59 3.04 5.59
N GLN A 230 3.08 2.89 4.35
CA GLN A 230 3.66 3.54 3.18
C GLN A 230 2.75 4.67 2.70
N ILE A 231 3.37 5.76 2.25
CA ILE A 231 2.66 6.85 1.58
C ILE A 231 3.33 7.24 0.26
N GLY A 232 2.55 7.27 -0.81
CA GLY A 232 2.87 7.95 -2.07
C GLY A 232 1.95 9.13 -2.29
N ILE A 233 2.46 10.19 -2.91
CA ILE A 233 1.64 11.36 -3.27
C ILE A 233 1.86 11.71 -4.74
N ARG A 234 0.77 12.05 -5.42
CA ARG A 234 0.76 12.53 -6.80
C ARG A 234 0.24 13.96 -6.84
N ASP A 235 0.70 14.69 -7.85
CA ASP A 235 0.09 15.95 -8.29
C ASP A 235 0.14 16.01 -9.82
N TRP A 236 -0.98 16.34 -10.46
CA TRP A 236 -1.12 16.39 -11.93
C TRP A 236 -0.56 15.16 -12.68
N GLY A 237 -0.70 13.97 -12.07
CA GLY A 237 -0.42 12.68 -12.70
C GLY A 237 0.89 12.00 -12.29
N GLY A 238 1.94 12.73 -11.97
CA GLY A 238 3.23 12.14 -11.54
C GLY A 238 3.30 11.91 -10.04
N PHE A 239 3.98 10.86 -9.59
CA PHE A 239 4.38 10.77 -8.18
C PHE A 239 5.46 11.80 -7.85
N LEU A 240 5.37 12.39 -6.66
CA LEU A 240 6.32 13.35 -6.12
C LEU A 240 7.16 12.72 -5.01
N ASP A 241 8.19 13.42 -4.54
CA ASP A 241 9.00 12.96 -3.40
C ASP A 241 8.30 13.25 -2.05
N PRO A 242 7.78 12.23 -1.36
CA PRO A 242 7.06 12.40 -0.08
C PRO A 242 7.96 12.87 1.07
N ARG A 243 9.28 12.95 0.89
CA ARG A 243 10.21 13.49 1.88
C ARG A 243 10.33 15.01 1.84
N SER A 244 9.68 15.70 0.88
CA SER A 244 9.77 17.16 0.75
C SER A 244 9.34 17.87 2.02
N ARG A 245 10.32 18.45 2.73
CA ARG A 245 10.12 19.17 3.99
C ARG A 245 9.21 20.38 3.83
N ASN A 246 9.42 21.12 2.74
CA ASN A 246 8.72 22.37 2.46
C ASN A 246 7.30 22.18 1.97
N ASP A 247 6.94 21.00 1.48
CA ASP A 247 5.60 20.75 0.95
C ASP A 247 4.76 19.95 1.96
N TRP A 248 5.22 18.78 2.42
CA TRP A 248 4.41 17.80 3.18
C TRP A 248 4.70 17.75 4.68
N TRP A 249 5.78 18.42 5.13
CA TRP A 249 6.26 18.38 6.51
C TRP A 249 6.57 19.78 7.04
N GLN A 250 5.69 20.74 6.78
CA GLN A 250 5.89 22.13 7.14
C GLN A 250 6.07 22.28 8.65
N GLY A 251 7.11 23.03 9.05
CA GLY A 251 7.47 23.26 10.46
C GLY A 251 8.20 22.10 11.15
N ARG A 252 8.50 21.01 10.43
CA ARG A 252 9.42 19.94 10.88
C ARG A 252 10.83 20.26 10.45
#